data_AF-A0A1I4T5C1-F1
#
_entry.id   AF-A0A1I4T5C1-F1
#
_cell.length_a   1.000
_cell.length_b   1.000
_cell.length_c   1.000
_cell.angle_alpha   90.00
_cell.angle_beta   90.00
_cell.angle_gamma   90.00
#
_symmetry.space_group_name_H-M   'P 1'
#
loop_
_entity.id
_entity.type
_entity.pdbx_description
1 polymer ?
#
loop_
_entity_poly.entity_id
_entity_poly.type
_entity_poly.pdbx_seq_one_letter_code
_entity_poly.pdbx_strand_id
1 'polypeptide(L)'
;MRHLLAHTSGLAAADVDEFALPPAPSSAALVAGLRDVPLARDPGTAHEYLNANYVVAARIVETVTGRPFGEHLRAGVLLPLGMTATVATDRCDAAVPGLALGHVGALGVQVPVPEIPAFCAGDGGVVTTAADLTRWLRFQTGDGAPLLTAASLREAHTAAPGTDGRYGLGWSVRDGGDGGIRVLHDGALTTWTSAIELSPTGAGAFVLTDAAGAPSQLAAQLVGAADGAAPQAAPADPLRAVNLVLAGLTVLAGVLLTVAVLRAGRRARALGGRRRVLSLPAVAVAAGVLLLPLGWALVAGPSWTSWLMLLWMLPLGGILAFVLVTGGVVALVARARAGRSALPEVGDRSAAGSAPATRPGPRTPAS
;
A
#
# COMPACT_ATOMS: atom_id res chain seq x y z
N MET A 1 12.96 -11.46 24.81
CA MET A 1 11.64 -10.82 24.99
C MET A 1 11.73 -9.30 24.85
N ARG A 2 12.40 -8.57 25.75
CA ARG A 2 12.49 -7.09 25.66
C ARG A 2 12.97 -6.58 24.30
N HIS A 3 14.00 -7.20 23.70
CA HIS A 3 14.47 -6.82 22.37
C HIS A 3 13.40 -6.99 21.27
N LEU A 4 12.51 -7.98 21.39
CA LEU A 4 11.40 -8.15 20.44
C LEU A 4 10.37 -7.03 20.63
N LEU A 5 9.92 -6.83 21.87
CA LEU A 5 8.87 -5.85 22.20
C LEU A 5 9.28 -4.39 21.96
N ALA A 6 10.59 -4.11 22.00
CA ALA A 6 11.17 -2.79 21.75
C ALA A 6 11.67 -2.58 20.31
N HIS A 7 11.49 -3.59 19.43
CA HIS A 7 12.05 -3.60 18.08
C HIS A 7 13.56 -3.37 18.01
N THR A 8 14.30 -3.96 18.96
CA THR A 8 15.77 -3.94 19.00
C THR A 8 16.35 -5.34 18.82
N SER A 9 15.68 -6.21 18.06
CA SER A 9 16.08 -7.61 17.86
C SER A 9 17.31 -7.78 16.97
N GLY A 10 17.64 -6.78 16.15
CA GLY A 10 18.69 -6.86 15.14
C GLY A 10 18.22 -7.39 13.78
N LEU A 11 16.98 -7.85 13.66
CA LEU A 11 16.35 -8.16 12.38
C LEU A 11 16.08 -6.86 11.60
N ALA A 12 16.28 -6.89 10.29
CA ALA A 12 16.00 -5.77 9.41
C ALA A 12 14.80 -6.04 8.50
N ALA A 13 14.00 -5.01 8.23
CA ALA A 13 12.82 -5.12 7.37
C ALA A 13 13.17 -5.46 5.93
N ALA A 14 14.36 -5.08 5.47
CA ALA A 14 14.85 -5.43 4.14
C ALA A 14 15.08 -6.94 3.93
N ASP A 15 15.25 -7.69 5.02
CA ASP A 15 15.59 -9.12 4.99
C ASP A 15 14.38 -10.03 5.29
N VAL A 16 13.19 -9.45 5.53
CA VAL A 16 11.96 -10.17 5.87
C VAL A 16 10.80 -9.69 5.02
N ASP A 17 10.20 -10.58 4.22
CA ASP A 17 8.98 -10.29 3.46
C ASP A 17 7.74 -10.47 4.35
N GLU A 18 7.35 -9.42 5.09
CA GLU A 18 6.17 -9.43 5.98
C GLU A 18 4.83 -9.54 5.23
N PHE A 19 4.83 -9.28 3.92
CA PHE A 19 3.64 -9.24 3.08
C PHE A 19 3.63 -10.36 2.04
N ALA A 20 4.36 -11.45 2.29
CA ALA A 20 4.44 -12.60 1.39
C ALA A 20 3.05 -13.19 1.09
N LEU A 21 2.83 -13.56 -0.18
CA LEU A 21 1.61 -14.22 -0.65
C LEU A 21 1.98 -15.56 -1.30
N PRO A 22 1.37 -16.69 -0.86
CA PRO A 22 0.37 -16.78 0.21
C PRO A 22 0.97 -16.47 1.60
N PRO A 23 0.15 -15.98 2.56
CA PRO A 23 0.63 -15.66 3.90
C PRO A 23 1.06 -16.92 4.65
N ALA A 24 1.92 -16.74 5.64
CA ALA A 24 2.35 -17.84 6.51
C ALA A 24 1.12 -18.52 7.17
N PRO A 25 1.04 -19.86 7.17
CA PRO A 25 -0.13 -20.57 7.68
C PRO A 25 -0.20 -20.61 9.22
N SER A 26 0.86 -20.20 9.92
CA SER A 26 0.92 -20.14 11.38
C SER A 26 2.10 -19.30 11.86
N SER A 27 2.07 -18.88 13.13
CA SER A 27 3.21 -18.26 13.82
C SER A 27 4.47 -19.14 13.75
N ALA A 28 4.32 -20.46 13.87
CA ALA A 28 5.42 -21.42 13.81
C ALA A 28 6.09 -21.44 12.41
N ALA A 29 5.29 -21.38 11.34
CA ALA A 29 5.80 -21.32 9.98
C ALA A 29 6.52 -20.00 9.70
N LEU A 30 5.97 -18.87 10.15
CA LEU A 30 6.61 -17.56 10.02
C LEU A 30 7.94 -17.53 10.77
N VAL A 31 7.96 -17.95 12.04
CA VAL A 31 9.18 -17.99 12.86
C VAL A 31 10.21 -18.97 12.28
N ALA A 32 9.79 -20.09 11.69
CA ALA A 32 10.69 -20.99 11.00
C ALA A 32 11.37 -20.32 9.78
N GLY A 33 10.65 -19.45 9.06
CA GLY A 33 11.21 -18.65 7.97
C GLY A 33 12.27 -17.64 8.40
N LEU A 34 12.26 -17.22 9.67
CA LEU A 34 13.25 -16.30 10.23
C LEU A 34 14.56 -16.99 10.67
N ARG A 35 14.61 -18.33 10.67
CA ARG A 35 15.75 -19.09 11.23
C ARG A 35 17.09 -18.72 10.58
N ASP A 36 17.09 -18.52 9.27
CA ASP A 36 18.31 -18.29 8.49
C ASP A 36 18.48 -16.80 8.10
N VAL A 37 17.62 -15.92 8.64
CA VAL A 37 17.73 -14.47 8.41
C VAL A 37 18.88 -13.93 9.27
N PRO A 38 19.91 -13.31 8.66
CA PRO A 38 21.01 -12.74 9.43
C PRO A 38 20.52 -11.53 10.23
N LEU A 39 21.13 -11.31 11.40
CA LEU A 39 20.95 -10.06 12.12
C LEU A 39 21.77 -8.98 11.42
N ALA A 40 21.13 -7.87 11.06
CA ALA A 40 21.80 -6.72 10.48
C ALA A 40 22.63 -5.95 11.53
N ARG A 41 22.31 -6.11 12.81
CA ARG A 41 22.92 -5.42 13.96
C ARG A 41 22.86 -6.30 15.20
N ASP A 42 23.69 -6.00 16.19
CA ASP A 42 23.62 -6.68 17.49
C ASP A 42 22.28 -6.37 18.20
N PRO A 43 21.64 -7.35 18.85
CA PRO A 43 20.42 -7.11 19.60
C PRO A 43 20.62 -6.05 20.69
N GLY A 44 19.71 -5.09 20.76
CA GLY A 44 19.71 -3.99 21.74
C GLY A 44 20.49 -2.75 21.30
N THR A 45 21.21 -2.76 20.17
CA THR A 45 22.05 -1.62 19.77
C THR A 45 21.35 -0.58 18.90
N ALA A 46 20.23 -0.94 18.27
CA ALA A 46 19.46 -0.04 17.42
C ALA A 46 18.00 -0.49 17.33
N HIS A 47 17.11 0.47 17.07
CA HIS A 47 15.69 0.25 16.88
C HIS A 47 15.33 0.23 15.39
N GLU A 48 14.61 -0.80 15.00
CA GLU A 48 14.07 -0.98 13.66
C GLU A 48 12.72 -1.71 13.75
N TYR A 49 11.64 -0.96 13.52
CA TYR A 49 10.28 -1.50 13.60
C TYR A 49 10.10 -2.64 12.60
N LEU A 50 9.57 -3.75 13.10
CA LEU A 50 9.37 -5.00 12.36
C LEU A 50 8.29 -5.82 13.05
N ASN A 51 7.18 -6.07 12.35
CA ASN A 51 6.02 -6.81 12.84
C ASN A 51 6.40 -8.25 13.23
N ALA A 52 7.33 -8.86 12.49
CA ALA A 52 7.84 -10.21 12.78
C ALA A 52 8.35 -10.36 14.23
N ASN A 53 8.85 -9.30 14.87
CA ASN A 53 9.24 -9.34 16.29
C ASN A 53 8.07 -9.71 17.20
N TYR A 54 6.88 -9.18 16.93
CA TYR A 54 5.67 -9.44 17.70
C TYR A 54 5.07 -10.82 17.40
N VAL A 55 5.21 -11.32 16.16
CA VAL A 55 4.88 -12.71 15.83
C VAL A 55 5.77 -13.69 16.61
N VAL A 56 7.08 -13.41 16.69
CA VAL A 56 8.01 -14.21 17.51
C VAL A 56 7.61 -14.15 18.99
N ALA A 57 7.23 -12.97 19.50
CA ALA A 57 6.76 -12.82 20.88
C ALA A 57 5.49 -13.64 21.16
N ALA A 58 4.49 -13.59 20.27
CA ALA A 58 3.29 -14.41 20.34
C ALA A 58 3.63 -15.92 20.29
N ARG A 59 4.57 -16.33 19.43
CA ARG A 59 5.02 -17.72 19.35
C ARG A 59 5.67 -18.22 20.65
N ILE A 60 6.40 -17.36 21.35
CA ILE A 60 6.96 -17.68 22.67
C ILE A 60 5.82 -17.94 23.67
N VAL A 61 4.78 -17.09 23.68
CA VAL A 61 3.60 -17.29 24.54
C VAL A 61 2.93 -18.64 24.24
N GLU A 62 2.73 -18.98 22.96
CA GLU A 62 2.15 -20.27 22.57
C GLU A 62 3.00 -21.45 23.04
N THR A 63 4.32 -21.34 22.89
CA THR A 63 5.25 -22.42 23.27
C THR A 63 5.27 -22.63 24.78
N VAL A 64 5.23 -21.55 25.56
CA VAL A 64 5.26 -21.61 27.03
C VAL A 64 3.91 -22.08 27.59
N THR A 65 2.80 -21.64 27.00
CA THR A 65 1.46 -21.91 27.53
C THR A 65 0.80 -23.16 26.96
N GLY A 66 1.29 -23.66 25.82
CA GLY A 66 0.68 -24.76 25.08
C GLY A 66 -0.65 -24.41 24.42
N ARG A 67 -1.00 -23.11 24.32
CA ARG A 67 -2.29 -22.62 23.80
C ARG A 67 -2.07 -21.65 22.63
N PRO A 68 -2.99 -21.59 21.64
CA PRO A 68 -2.93 -20.56 20.60
C PRO A 68 -2.91 -19.15 21.20
N PHE A 69 -2.16 -18.23 20.59
CA PHE A 69 -1.97 -16.89 21.14
C PHE A 69 -3.29 -16.16 21.37
N GLY A 70 -4.21 -16.20 20.40
CA GLY A 70 -5.52 -15.55 20.50
C GLY A 70 -6.37 -16.08 21.66
N GLU A 71 -6.30 -17.38 21.96
CA GLU A 71 -7.00 -17.96 23.11
C GLU A 71 -6.37 -17.54 24.44
N HIS A 72 -5.04 -17.48 24.51
CA HIS A 72 -4.34 -17.00 25.69
C HIS A 72 -4.63 -15.52 25.94
N LEU A 73 -4.59 -14.69 24.90
CA LEU A 73 -4.94 -13.27 24.95
C LEU A 73 -6.38 -13.08 25.44
N ARG A 74 -7.33 -13.85 24.90
CA ARG A 74 -8.74 -13.80 25.32
C ARG A 74 -8.90 -14.14 26.80
N ALA A 75 -8.35 -15.26 27.25
CA ALA A 75 -8.54 -15.75 28.61
C ALA A 75 -7.74 -14.96 29.66
N GLY A 76 -6.50 -14.57 29.33
CA GLY A 76 -5.55 -13.95 30.26
C GLY A 76 -5.61 -12.42 30.29
N VAL A 77 -6.15 -11.78 29.26
CA VAL A 77 -6.16 -10.31 29.15
C VAL A 77 -7.56 -9.77 28.87
N LEU A 78 -8.19 -10.17 27.76
CA LEU A 78 -9.43 -9.52 27.30
C LEU A 78 -10.59 -9.76 28.27
N LEU A 79 -10.83 -11.01 28.68
CA LEU A 79 -11.91 -11.33 29.62
C LEU A 79 -11.70 -10.72 31.01
N PRO A 80 -10.51 -10.78 31.64
CA PRO A 80 -10.23 -10.08 32.89
C PRO A 80 -10.46 -8.56 32.83
N LEU A 81 -10.21 -7.93 31.69
CA LEU A 81 -10.49 -6.50 31.47
C LEU A 81 -11.96 -6.21 31.12
N GLY A 82 -12.79 -7.25 30.95
CA GLY A 82 -14.19 -7.15 30.56
C GLY A 82 -14.39 -6.79 29.07
N MET A 83 -13.38 -7.01 28.23
CA MET A 83 -13.40 -6.76 26.79
C MET A 83 -14.03 -7.95 26.04
N THR A 84 -15.33 -8.19 26.24
CA THR A 84 -16.00 -9.41 25.80
C THR A 84 -16.34 -9.44 24.30
N ALA A 85 -16.43 -8.27 23.66
CA ALA A 85 -16.68 -8.11 22.23
C ALA A 85 -15.39 -8.16 21.40
N THR A 86 -14.23 -8.05 22.04
CA THR A 86 -12.92 -8.10 21.39
C THR A 86 -12.54 -9.53 21.04
N VAL A 87 -12.07 -9.72 19.82
CA VAL A 87 -11.60 -11.01 19.28
C VAL A 87 -10.17 -10.86 18.76
N ALA A 88 -9.41 -11.95 18.83
CA ALA A 88 -8.07 -12.04 18.28
C ALA A 88 -8.08 -13.09 17.17
N THR A 89 -7.66 -12.71 15.98
CA THR A 89 -7.54 -13.57 14.81
C THR A 89 -6.08 -13.96 14.60
N ASP A 90 -5.83 -14.91 13.70
CA ASP A 90 -4.49 -15.26 13.19
C ASP A 90 -4.28 -14.77 11.74
N ARG A 91 -5.28 -14.06 11.20
CA ARG A 91 -5.37 -13.60 9.83
C ARG A 91 -5.97 -12.20 9.77
N CYS A 92 -5.37 -11.31 8.99
CA CYS A 92 -5.86 -9.94 8.88
C CYS A 92 -7.13 -9.86 8.01
N ASP A 93 -7.33 -10.85 7.12
CA ASP A 93 -8.51 -11.03 6.26
C ASP A 93 -9.58 -11.95 6.88
N ALA A 94 -9.51 -12.22 8.18
CA ALA A 94 -10.48 -13.07 8.86
C ALA A 94 -11.89 -12.45 8.85
N ALA A 95 -12.88 -13.27 8.48
CA ALA A 95 -14.28 -12.87 8.59
C ALA A 95 -14.72 -12.86 10.06
N VAL A 96 -14.91 -11.66 10.63
CA VAL A 96 -15.41 -11.47 11.99
C VAL A 96 -16.89 -11.05 11.94
N PRO A 97 -17.81 -11.78 12.61
CA PRO A 97 -19.22 -11.40 12.64
C PRO A 97 -19.43 -9.98 13.16
N GLY A 98 -20.15 -9.15 12.40
CA GLY A 98 -20.44 -7.75 12.76
C GLY A 98 -19.32 -6.75 12.43
N LEU A 99 -18.19 -7.21 11.90
CA LEU A 99 -17.16 -6.31 11.35
C LEU A 99 -17.56 -5.87 9.94
N ALA A 100 -17.64 -4.56 9.72
CA ALA A 100 -17.86 -4.00 8.39
C ALA A 100 -16.62 -4.20 7.50
N LEU A 101 -16.81 -4.22 6.18
CA LEU A 101 -15.68 -4.13 5.25
C LEU A 101 -14.96 -2.79 5.45
N GLY A 102 -13.64 -2.82 5.38
CA GLY A 102 -12.86 -1.60 5.24
C GLY A 102 -13.00 -1.00 3.85
N HIS A 103 -12.48 0.20 3.68
CA HIS A 103 -12.62 0.99 2.46
C HIS A 103 -11.28 1.47 1.93
N VAL A 104 -11.23 1.64 0.60
CA VAL A 104 -10.18 2.37 -0.09
C VAL A 104 -10.78 3.58 -0.80
N GLY A 105 -10.05 4.69 -0.77
CA GLY A 105 -10.45 5.92 -1.44
C GLY A 105 -10.18 5.86 -2.95
N ALA A 106 -11.21 5.98 -3.77
CA ALA A 106 -11.10 6.10 -5.23
C ALA A 106 -11.94 7.28 -5.72
N LEU A 107 -11.31 8.27 -6.38
CA LEU A 107 -11.99 9.47 -6.91
C LEU A 107 -12.81 10.25 -5.87
N GLY A 108 -12.39 10.24 -4.59
CA GLY A 108 -13.13 10.89 -3.50
C GLY A 108 -14.34 10.11 -3.00
N VAL A 109 -14.51 8.87 -3.45
CA VAL A 109 -15.51 7.92 -2.96
C VAL A 109 -14.81 6.82 -2.16
N GLN A 110 -15.34 6.47 -1.00
CA GLN A 110 -14.89 5.30 -0.24
C GLN A 110 -15.54 4.05 -0.81
N VAL A 111 -14.73 3.12 -1.29
CA VAL A 111 -15.18 1.88 -1.91
C VAL A 111 -14.91 0.72 -0.94
N PRO A 112 -15.95 -0.05 -0.53
CA PRO A 112 -15.76 -1.16 0.38
C PRO A 112 -15.03 -2.30 -0.33
N VAL A 113 -14.01 -2.85 0.32
CA VAL A 113 -13.14 -3.87 -0.25
C VAL A 113 -12.64 -4.82 0.87
N PRO A 114 -12.40 -6.10 0.57
CA PRO A 114 -11.81 -7.02 1.55
C PRO A 114 -10.35 -6.67 1.84
N GLU A 115 -9.84 -7.01 3.01
CA GLU A 115 -8.42 -6.80 3.34
C GLU A 115 -7.51 -7.77 2.58
N ILE A 116 -6.25 -7.37 2.38
CA ILE A 116 -5.25 -8.23 1.75
C ILE A 116 -4.91 -9.39 2.71
N PRO A 117 -4.89 -10.65 2.23
CA PRO A 117 -4.51 -11.80 3.05
C PRO A 117 -3.12 -11.63 3.67
N ALA A 118 -3.06 -11.68 5.00
CA ALA A 118 -1.82 -11.62 5.77
C ALA A 118 -1.96 -12.45 7.05
N PHE A 119 -0.84 -13.02 7.51
CA PHE A 119 -0.78 -13.57 8.87
C PHE A 119 -0.86 -12.41 9.87
N CYS A 120 -1.60 -12.57 10.96
CA CYS A 120 -1.95 -11.47 11.85
C CYS A 120 -2.13 -12.02 13.26
N ALA A 121 -1.03 -12.25 13.99
CA ALA A 121 -1.11 -12.72 15.37
C ALA A 121 0.09 -12.24 16.18
N GLY A 122 -0.20 -11.45 17.22
CA GLY A 122 0.81 -10.80 18.05
C GLY A 122 1.16 -9.40 17.56
N ASP A 123 1.42 -9.27 16.26
CA ASP A 123 1.70 -8.02 15.55
C ASP A 123 0.45 -7.25 15.12
N GLY A 124 -0.68 -7.95 15.02
CA GLY A 124 -2.00 -7.41 14.71
C GLY A 124 -3.10 -8.43 15.01
N GLY A 125 -4.22 -8.32 14.29
CA GLY A 125 -5.30 -9.31 14.34
C GLY A 125 -6.31 -9.13 15.48
N VAL A 126 -6.18 -8.09 16.30
CA VAL A 126 -7.19 -7.77 17.32
C VAL A 126 -8.30 -6.91 16.72
N VAL A 127 -9.52 -7.42 16.71
CA VAL A 127 -10.73 -6.68 16.31
C VAL A 127 -11.51 -6.33 17.57
N THR A 128 -11.81 -5.04 17.75
CA THR A 128 -12.40 -4.51 19.00
C THR A 128 -13.53 -3.52 18.74
N THR A 129 -14.12 -3.02 19.82
CA THR A 129 -15.15 -1.98 19.81
C THR A 129 -14.69 -0.78 20.63
N ALA A 130 -15.28 0.40 20.41
CA ALA A 130 -14.97 1.57 21.22
C ALA A 130 -15.25 1.35 22.72
N ALA A 131 -16.28 0.56 23.06
CA ALA A 131 -16.61 0.24 24.45
C ALA A 131 -15.52 -0.61 25.12
N ASP A 132 -15.00 -1.63 24.43
CA ASP A 132 -13.91 -2.46 24.93
C ASP A 132 -12.58 -1.70 24.96
N LEU A 133 -12.29 -0.89 23.93
CA LEU A 133 -11.07 -0.10 23.88
C LEU A 133 -11.04 1.00 24.94
N THR A 134 -12.21 1.47 25.41
CA THR A 134 -12.30 2.31 26.61
C THR A 134 -11.85 1.57 27.87
N ARG A 135 -12.16 0.27 28.01
CA ARG A 135 -11.70 -0.54 29.15
C ARG A 135 -10.19 -0.76 29.08
N TRP A 136 -9.66 -1.02 27.88
CA TRP A 136 -8.22 -1.07 27.64
C TRP A 136 -7.53 0.24 28.02
N LEU A 137 -8.06 1.38 27.56
CA LEU A 137 -7.54 2.70 27.88
C LEU A 137 -7.47 2.94 29.40
N ARG A 138 -8.57 2.65 30.12
CA ARG A 138 -8.60 2.76 31.59
C ARG A 138 -7.59 1.84 32.27
N PHE A 139 -7.40 0.62 31.77
CA PHE A 139 -6.36 -0.27 32.26
C PHE A 139 -4.97 0.36 32.09
N GLN A 140 -4.68 0.94 30.92
CA GLN A 140 -3.39 1.56 30.65
C GLN A 140 -3.13 2.83 31.46
N THR A 141 -4.18 3.60 31.81
CA THR A 141 -4.04 4.76 32.71
C THR A 141 -3.98 4.37 34.20
N GLY A 142 -4.21 3.09 34.53
CA GLY A 142 -4.25 2.60 35.91
C GLY A 142 -5.61 2.75 36.61
N ASP A 143 -6.62 3.30 35.92
CA ASP A 143 -7.99 3.49 36.43
C ASP A 143 -8.91 2.28 36.16
N GLY A 144 -8.36 1.19 35.64
CA GLY A 144 -9.07 -0.01 35.19
C GLY A 144 -8.88 -1.23 36.10
N ALA A 145 -9.25 -2.40 35.58
CA ALA A 145 -9.01 -3.67 36.27
C ALA A 145 -7.50 -3.92 36.42
N PRO A 146 -7.00 -4.30 37.60
CA PRO A 146 -5.56 -4.38 37.88
C PRO A 146 -4.95 -5.69 37.36
N LEU A 147 -4.82 -5.81 36.04
CA LEU A 147 -4.21 -7.00 35.42
C LEU A 147 -2.68 -7.03 35.58
N LEU A 148 -2.04 -5.86 35.57
CA LEU A 148 -0.60 -5.68 35.75
C LEU A 148 -0.33 -4.70 36.88
N THR A 149 0.88 -4.76 37.44
CA THR A 149 1.32 -3.77 38.42
C THR A 149 1.56 -2.42 37.75
N ALA A 150 1.43 -1.32 38.51
CA ALA A 150 1.78 0.01 38.00
C ALA A 150 3.25 0.11 37.56
N ALA A 151 4.16 -0.68 38.15
CA ALA A 151 5.55 -0.75 37.72
C ALA A 151 5.70 -1.37 36.33
N SER A 152 4.94 -2.44 36.04
CA SER A 152 4.93 -3.09 34.73
C SER A 152 4.34 -2.19 33.64
N LEU A 153 3.25 -1.47 33.95
CA LEU A 153 2.68 -0.47 33.03
C LEU A 153 3.68 0.65 32.73
N ARG A 154 4.34 1.20 33.77
CA ARG A 154 5.39 2.20 33.58
C ARG A 154 6.57 1.68 32.76
N GLU A 155 7.00 0.44 32.97
CA GLU A 155 8.05 -0.18 32.16
C GLU A 155 7.64 -0.24 30.68
N ALA A 156 6.40 -0.65 30.37
CA ALA A 156 5.92 -0.71 29.00
C ALA A 156 5.86 0.66 28.31
N HIS A 157 5.49 1.70 29.06
CA HIS A 157 5.35 3.07 28.56
C HIS A 157 6.66 3.89 28.56
N THR A 158 7.75 3.33 29.11
CA THR A 158 9.06 4.01 29.15
C THR A 158 9.90 3.56 27.96
N ALA A 159 10.60 4.50 27.33
CA ALA A 159 11.50 4.18 26.23
C ALA A 159 12.56 3.14 26.65
N ALA A 160 12.65 2.05 25.89
CA ALA A 160 13.58 0.97 26.15
C ALA A 160 15.00 1.33 25.66
N PRO A 161 16.06 0.70 26.22
CA PRO A 161 17.41 0.86 25.70
C PRO A 161 17.52 0.52 24.20
N GLY A 162 18.33 1.28 23.46
CA GLY A 162 18.55 1.08 22.02
C GLY A 162 17.46 1.64 21.11
N THR A 163 16.49 2.39 21.66
CA THR A 163 15.36 2.97 20.89
C THR A 163 15.47 4.46 20.61
N ASP A 164 16.62 5.07 20.91
CA ASP A 164 16.84 6.52 20.85
C ASP A 164 15.78 7.34 21.61
N GLY A 165 15.17 6.77 22.64
CA GLY A 165 14.12 7.42 23.42
C GLY A 165 12.74 7.43 22.76
N ARG A 166 12.54 6.70 21.65
CA ARG A 166 11.32 6.77 20.83
C ARG A 166 10.35 5.62 21.01
N TYR A 167 10.73 4.54 21.68
CA TYR A 167 9.90 3.33 21.75
C TYR A 167 10.09 2.55 23.05
N GLY A 168 9.00 2.11 23.68
CA GLY A 168 8.94 1.28 24.87
C GLY A 168 8.68 -0.19 24.55
N LEU A 169 7.80 -0.85 25.31
CA LEU A 169 7.39 -2.23 25.04
C LEU A 169 6.00 -2.22 24.39
N GLY A 170 5.98 -2.04 23.06
CA GLY A 170 4.73 -1.96 22.28
C GLY A 170 4.08 -0.60 22.26
N TRP A 171 4.87 0.45 22.56
CA TRP A 171 4.41 1.83 22.64
C TRP A 171 5.47 2.75 22.08
N SER A 172 5.10 3.60 21.14
CA SER A 172 5.89 4.77 20.76
C SER A 172 5.85 5.80 21.88
N VAL A 173 6.97 6.51 22.05
CA VAL A 173 7.17 7.52 23.07
C VAL A 173 7.65 8.79 22.39
N ARG A 174 7.00 9.92 22.65
CA ARG A 174 7.44 11.22 22.13
C ARG A 174 7.29 12.32 23.16
N ASP A 175 8.08 13.38 22.98
CA ASP A 175 7.84 14.65 23.66
C ASP A 175 6.54 15.29 23.13
N GLY A 176 5.66 15.67 24.05
CA GLY A 176 4.41 16.39 23.76
C GLY A 176 4.62 17.87 23.39
N GLY A 177 5.80 18.43 23.64
CA GLY A 177 6.12 19.84 23.46
C GLY A 177 5.71 20.74 24.65
N ASP A 178 5.06 20.15 25.65
CA ASP A 178 4.62 20.79 26.89
C ASP A 178 5.45 20.34 28.11
N GLY A 179 6.59 19.70 27.87
CA GLY A 179 7.43 19.07 28.89
C GLY A 179 6.91 17.72 29.37
N GLY A 180 5.80 17.23 28.80
CA GLY A 180 5.19 15.95 29.11
C GLY A 180 5.45 14.89 28.04
N ILE A 181 5.75 13.66 28.47
CA ILE A 181 5.92 12.53 27.55
C ILE A 181 4.56 11.96 27.15
N ARG A 182 4.33 11.83 25.84
CA ARG A 182 3.17 11.15 25.25
C ARG A 182 3.53 9.72 24.90
N VAL A 183 2.60 8.81 25.17
CA VAL A 183 2.72 7.37 24.92
C VAL A 183 1.63 7.01 23.93
N LEU A 184 2.00 6.44 22.78
CA LEU A 184 1.06 6.22 21.69
C LEU A 184 1.39 4.96 20.91
N HIS A 185 0.40 4.46 20.17
CA HIS A 185 0.63 3.46 19.14
C HIS A 185 -0.40 3.66 18.02
N ASP A 186 0.02 3.44 16.79
CA ASP A 186 -0.86 3.42 15.63
C ASP A 186 -1.04 2.00 15.11
N GLY A 187 -2.03 1.81 14.24
CA GLY A 187 -2.26 0.56 13.55
C GLY A 187 -2.70 0.87 12.14
N ALA A 188 -2.14 0.14 11.18
CA ALA A 188 -2.48 0.30 9.79
C ALA A 188 -2.53 -1.08 9.12
N LEU A 189 -3.70 -1.39 8.57
CA LEU A 189 -3.88 -2.36 7.51
C LEU A 189 -4.21 -1.60 6.22
N THR A 190 -4.44 -2.30 5.11
CA THR A 190 -4.75 -1.65 3.83
C THR A 190 -6.06 -0.87 3.90
N THR A 191 -7.03 -1.40 4.65
CA THR A 191 -8.42 -0.90 4.67
C THR A 191 -8.88 -0.40 6.04
N TRP A 192 -8.05 -0.53 7.09
CA TRP A 192 -8.34 -0.03 8.44
C TRP A 192 -7.14 0.72 9.02
N THR A 193 -7.40 1.83 9.70
CA THR A 193 -6.37 2.52 10.49
C THR A 193 -6.87 2.88 11.87
N SER A 194 -5.97 2.87 12.85
CA SER A 194 -6.29 3.17 14.24
C SER A 194 -5.15 3.91 14.92
N ALA A 195 -5.45 4.59 16.02
CA ALA A 195 -4.44 5.11 16.92
C ALA A 195 -4.96 5.20 18.35
N ILE A 196 -4.04 5.17 19.30
CA ILE A 196 -4.28 5.42 20.71
C ILE A 196 -3.15 6.29 21.24
N GLU A 197 -3.47 7.28 22.07
CA GLU A 197 -2.50 8.17 22.72
C GLU A 197 -2.91 8.40 24.18
N LEU A 198 -1.90 8.45 25.05
CA LEU A 198 -1.97 8.72 26.48
C LEU A 198 -1.08 9.92 26.80
N SER A 199 -1.58 10.81 27.65
CA SER A 199 -0.84 11.94 28.19
C SER A 199 -0.38 11.70 29.62
N PRO A 200 0.63 12.45 30.10
CA PRO A 200 1.11 12.31 31.46
C PRO A 200 0.14 12.88 32.51
N THR A 201 -0.89 13.62 32.09
CA THR A 201 -1.96 14.12 32.97
C THR A 201 -2.99 13.04 33.31
N GLY A 202 -2.92 11.88 32.64
CA GLY A 202 -3.89 10.79 32.74
C GLY A 202 -4.97 10.82 31.66
N ALA A 203 -4.98 11.84 30.78
CA ALA A 203 -5.87 11.85 29.63
C ALA A 203 -5.45 10.80 28.60
N GLY A 204 -6.42 10.27 27.85
CA GLY A 204 -6.16 9.34 26.77
C GLY A 204 -7.29 9.32 25.77
N ALA A 205 -6.97 9.04 24.51
CA ALA A 205 -7.94 8.93 23.44
C ALA A 205 -7.51 7.85 22.45
N PHE A 206 -8.49 7.29 21.74
CA PHE A 206 -8.26 6.41 20.62
C PHE A 206 -9.17 6.80 19.46
N VAL A 207 -8.76 6.42 18.25
CA VAL A 207 -9.51 6.62 17.01
C VAL A 207 -9.44 5.33 16.21
N LEU A 208 -10.59 4.85 15.74
CA LEU A 208 -10.73 3.68 14.88
C LEU A 208 -11.38 4.12 13.57
N THR A 209 -10.84 3.68 12.44
CA THR A 209 -11.37 4.02 11.11
C THR A 209 -11.35 2.80 10.20
N ASP A 210 -12.35 2.74 9.33
CA ASP A 210 -12.54 1.72 8.29
C ASP A 210 -12.05 2.19 6.92
N ALA A 211 -11.03 3.06 6.92
CA ALA A 211 -10.30 3.50 5.74
C ALA A 211 -8.90 3.98 6.11
N ALA A 212 -8.05 4.21 5.11
CA ALA A 212 -6.84 4.98 5.30
C ALA A 212 -7.19 6.41 5.79
N GLY A 213 -6.49 6.89 6.82
CA GLY A 213 -6.77 8.19 7.42
C GLY A 213 -5.63 8.70 8.30
N ALA A 214 -5.93 9.68 9.15
CA ALA A 214 -4.98 10.28 10.10
C ALA A 214 -5.41 10.05 11.56
N PRO A 215 -5.64 8.79 11.99
CA PRO A 215 -6.14 8.51 13.33
C PRO A 215 -5.20 9.01 14.43
N SER A 216 -3.88 8.96 14.23
CA SER A 216 -2.89 9.44 15.20
C SER A 216 -2.99 10.95 15.42
N GLN A 217 -3.20 11.73 14.35
CA GLN A 217 -3.40 13.17 14.49
C GLN A 217 -4.71 13.49 15.22
N LEU A 218 -5.79 12.76 14.92
CA LEU A 218 -7.07 12.93 15.63
C LEU A 218 -6.96 12.54 17.11
N ALA A 219 -6.29 11.43 17.42
CA ALA A 219 -6.05 11.00 18.80
C ALA A 219 -5.24 12.06 19.58
N ALA A 220 -4.15 12.56 18.98
CA ALA A 220 -3.35 13.65 19.55
C ALA A 220 -4.16 14.93 19.78
N GLN A 221 -5.06 15.29 18.85
CA GLN A 221 -5.95 16.45 19.01
C GLN A 221 -6.96 16.27 20.14
N LEU A 222 -7.53 15.07 20.30
CA LEU A 222 -8.45 14.74 21.39
C LEU A 222 -7.76 14.79 22.75
N VAL A 223 -6.56 14.20 22.84
CA VAL A 223 -5.73 14.24 24.04
C VAL A 223 -5.32 15.68 24.36
N GLY A 224 -4.85 16.44 23.37
CA GLY A 224 -4.48 17.84 23.54
C GLY A 224 -5.66 18.69 24.02
N ALA A 225 -6.86 18.48 23.47
CA ALA A 225 -8.07 19.19 23.92
C ALA A 225 -8.44 18.83 25.37
N ALA A 226 -8.27 17.56 25.77
CA ALA A 226 -8.45 17.13 27.17
C ALA A 226 -7.40 17.76 28.10
N ASP A 227 -6.17 17.98 27.62
CA ASP A 227 -5.10 18.70 28.31
C ASP A 227 -5.26 20.24 28.25
N GLY A 228 -6.33 20.76 27.64
CA GLY A 228 -6.63 22.20 27.58
C GLY A 228 -6.05 22.96 26.39
N ALA A 229 -5.49 22.27 25.39
CA ALA A 229 -5.05 22.89 24.14
C ALA A 229 -6.24 23.43 23.32
N ALA A 230 -5.99 24.50 22.56
CA ALA A 230 -7.00 25.06 21.67
C ALA A 230 -7.40 24.05 20.57
N PRO A 231 -8.68 24.02 20.16
CA PRO A 231 -9.12 23.17 19.07
C PRO A 231 -8.31 23.43 17.80
N GLN A 232 -7.87 22.35 17.16
CA GLN A 232 -7.17 22.41 15.89
C GLN A 232 -8.13 22.07 14.75
N ALA A 233 -7.80 22.54 13.54
CA ALA A 233 -8.53 22.13 12.34
C ALA A 233 -8.39 20.60 12.15
N ALA A 234 -9.44 20.01 11.57
CA ALA A 234 -9.41 18.60 11.21
C ALA A 234 -8.21 18.33 10.27
N PRO A 235 -7.55 17.17 10.40
CA PRO A 235 -6.50 16.77 9.48
C PRO A 235 -6.97 16.82 8.04
N ALA A 236 -6.14 17.34 7.14
CA ALA A 236 -6.38 17.15 5.72
C ALA A 236 -6.20 15.68 5.37
N ASP A 237 -7.03 15.15 4.47
CA ASP A 237 -6.81 13.83 3.87
C ASP A 237 -5.45 13.86 3.13
N PRO A 238 -4.44 13.07 3.58
CA PRO A 238 -3.09 13.12 3.03
C PRO A 238 -3.06 12.66 1.56
N LEU A 239 -4.02 11.81 1.15
CA LEU A 239 -4.10 11.29 -0.21
C LEU A 239 -4.94 12.19 -1.12
N ARG A 240 -5.64 13.20 -0.60
CA ARG A 240 -6.53 14.05 -1.39
C ARG A 240 -5.82 14.74 -2.55
N ALA A 241 -4.67 15.37 -2.29
CA ALA A 241 -3.91 16.08 -3.32
C ALA A 241 -3.40 15.11 -4.39
N VAL A 242 -2.87 13.96 -3.96
CA VAL A 242 -2.39 12.88 -4.85
C VAL A 242 -3.52 12.37 -5.73
N ASN A 243 -4.68 12.08 -5.14
CA ASN A 243 -5.88 11.62 -5.84
C ASN A 243 -6.38 12.64 -6.86
N LEU A 244 -6.40 13.94 -6.53
CA LEU A 244 -6.79 14.99 -7.47
C LEU A 244 -5.81 15.10 -8.65
N VAL A 245 -4.51 15.00 -8.40
CA VAL A 245 -3.48 15.00 -9.44
C VAL A 245 -3.65 13.77 -10.34
N LEU A 246 -3.78 12.57 -9.76
CA LEU A 246 -3.96 11.34 -10.54
C LEU A 246 -5.26 11.36 -11.35
N ALA A 247 -6.35 11.88 -10.79
CA ALA A 247 -7.60 12.06 -11.51
C ALA A 247 -7.44 13.02 -12.69
N GLY A 248 -6.79 14.18 -12.47
CA GLY A 248 -6.51 15.15 -13.52
C GLY A 248 -5.63 14.58 -14.65
N LEU A 249 -4.56 13.86 -14.28
CA LEU A 249 -3.70 13.16 -15.24
C LEU A 249 -4.45 12.09 -16.03
N THR A 250 -5.36 11.37 -15.38
CA THR A 250 -6.21 10.34 -16.02
C THR A 250 -7.12 10.96 -17.07
N VAL A 251 -7.82 12.04 -16.73
CA VAL A 251 -8.69 12.77 -17.67
C VAL A 251 -7.86 13.34 -18.83
N LEU A 252 -6.73 13.99 -18.53
CA LEU A 252 -5.85 14.54 -19.56
C LEU A 252 -5.32 13.46 -20.51
N ALA A 253 -4.86 12.34 -19.98
CA ALA A 253 -4.41 11.19 -20.78
C ALA A 253 -5.54 10.67 -21.69
N GLY A 254 -6.74 10.50 -21.15
CA GLY A 254 -7.92 10.08 -21.91
C GLY A 254 -8.25 11.02 -23.07
N VAL A 255 -8.26 12.33 -22.82
CA VAL A 255 -8.51 13.36 -23.86
C VAL A 255 -7.42 13.32 -24.93
N LEU A 256 -6.15 13.33 -24.55
CA LEU A 256 -5.03 13.34 -25.49
C LEU A 256 -4.99 12.09 -26.35
N LEU A 257 -5.26 10.91 -25.77
CA LEU A 257 -5.30 9.64 -26.48
C LEU A 257 -6.52 9.56 -27.41
N THR A 258 -7.67 10.06 -27.00
CA THR A 258 -8.85 10.19 -27.87
C THR A 258 -8.56 11.09 -29.07
N VAL A 259 -7.96 12.25 -28.84
CA VAL A 259 -7.52 13.14 -29.93
C VAL A 259 -6.49 12.46 -30.84
N ALA A 260 -5.58 11.65 -30.28
CA ALA A 260 -4.61 10.89 -31.07
C ALA A 260 -5.29 9.86 -31.97
N VAL A 261 -6.33 9.16 -31.49
CA VAL A 261 -7.18 8.25 -32.30
C VAL A 261 -7.87 9.03 -33.40
N LEU A 262 -8.58 10.12 -33.07
CA LEU A 262 -9.33 10.92 -34.06
C LEU A 262 -8.43 11.55 -35.13
N ARG A 263 -7.20 11.93 -34.76
CA ARG A 263 -6.22 12.53 -35.69
C ARG A 263 -5.32 11.48 -36.37
N ALA A 264 -5.51 10.19 -36.09
CA ALA A 264 -4.66 9.11 -36.60
C ALA A 264 -4.52 9.17 -38.14
N GLY A 265 -5.62 9.38 -38.85
CA GLY A 265 -5.63 9.48 -40.32
C GLY A 265 -4.93 10.72 -40.89
N ARG A 266 -5.09 11.89 -40.26
CA ARG A 266 -4.39 13.11 -40.67
C ARG A 266 -2.88 12.98 -40.43
N ARG A 267 -2.52 12.39 -39.29
CA ARG A 267 -1.12 12.24 -38.86
C ARG A 267 -0.39 11.15 -39.66
N ALA A 268 -1.07 10.07 -40.05
CA ALA A 268 -0.53 9.04 -40.94
C ALA A 268 -0.20 9.62 -42.33
N ARG A 269 -1.10 10.43 -42.90
CA ARG A 269 -0.89 11.14 -44.16
C ARG A 269 0.25 12.16 -44.09
N ALA A 270 0.26 13.02 -43.06
CA ALA A 270 1.31 14.02 -42.86
C ALA A 270 2.72 13.42 -42.70
N LEU A 271 2.82 12.18 -42.23
CA LEU A 271 4.09 11.48 -42.06
C LEU A 271 4.46 10.59 -43.26
N GLY A 272 3.69 10.62 -44.34
CA GLY A 272 3.93 9.81 -45.54
C GLY A 272 4.06 8.31 -45.23
N GLY A 273 3.28 7.80 -44.27
CA GLY A 273 3.36 6.39 -43.85
C GLY A 273 4.58 6.00 -43.01
N ARG A 274 5.55 6.91 -42.73
CA ARG A 274 6.71 6.61 -41.88
C ARG A 274 6.28 6.32 -40.44
N ARG A 275 6.67 5.16 -39.93
CA ARG A 275 6.47 4.76 -38.53
C ARG A 275 7.51 5.46 -37.66
N ARG A 276 7.08 6.41 -36.82
CA ARG A 276 7.94 6.99 -35.76
C ARG A 276 7.75 6.18 -34.48
N VAL A 277 8.85 5.67 -33.93
CA VAL A 277 8.89 4.90 -32.67
C VAL A 277 8.49 5.81 -31.49
N LEU A 278 9.00 7.04 -31.43
CA LEU A 278 8.63 8.03 -30.43
C LEU A 278 7.39 8.81 -30.88
N SER A 279 6.23 8.40 -30.38
CA SER A 279 4.97 9.12 -30.55
C SER A 279 4.20 9.16 -29.23
N LEU A 280 3.36 10.17 -29.03
CA LEU A 280 2.58 10.33 -27.79
C LEU A 280 1.89 9.01 -27.36
N PRO A 281 1.23 8.23 -28.25
CA PRO A 281 0.68 6.93 -27.87
C PRO A 281 1.72 5.90 -27.40
N ALA A 282 2.90 5.84 -28.04
CA ALA A 282 3.96 4.92 -27.64
C ALA A 282 4.59 5.32 -26.30
N VAL A 283 4.77 6.64 -26.07
CA VAL A 283 5.22 7.18 -24.79
C VAL A 283 4.17 6.91 -23.71
N ALA A 284 2.88 7.03 -24.02
CA ALA A 284 1.80 6.71 -23.08
C ALA A 284 1.81 5.21 -22.70
N VAL A 285 1.95 4.29 -23.67
CA VAL A 285 2.09 2.87 -23.35
C VAL A 285 3.32 2.62 -22.47
N ALA A 286 4.48 3.18 -22.82
CA ALA A 286 5.69 3.03 -22.02
C ALA A 286 5.51 3.61 -20.60
N ALA A 287 4.93 4.80 -20.47
CA ALA A 287 4.64 5.42 -19.18
C ALA A 287 3.64 4.60 -18.35
N GLY A 288 2.57 4.07 -18.95
CA GLY A 288 1.62 3.21 -18.25
C GLY A 288 2.25 1.89 -17.80
N VAL A 289 3.07 1.25 -18.65
CA VAL A 289 3.83 0.04 -18.31
C VAL A 289 4.91 0.30 -17.26
N LEU A 290 5.46 1.52 -17.18
CA LEU A 290 6.42 1.91 -16.13
C LEU A 290 5.74 2.41 -14.86
N LEU A 291 4.53 2.95 -14.92
CA LEU A 291 3.78 3.36 -13.74
C LEU A 291 3.33 2.16 -12.89
N LEU A 292 3.15 0.99 -13.50
CA LEU A 292 2.80 -0.24 -12.78
C LEU A 292 3.95 -0.80 -11.90
N PRO A 293 5.25 -0.73 -12.30
CA PRO A 293 6.38 -1.26 -11.53
C PRO A 293 7.43 -0.23 -11.05
N LEU A 294 7.44 1.03 -11.49
CA LEU A 294 8.62 1.91 -11.25
C LEU A 294 8.52 2.75 -9.97
N GLY A 295 7.31 3.07 -9.51
CA GLY A 295 7.11 4.00 -8.39
C GLY A 295 7.56 3.48 -7.03
N TRP A 296 7.56 2.16 -6.82
CA TRP A 296 7.76 1.55 -5.49
C TRP A 296 8.90 0.53 -5.41
N ALA A 297 9.40 0.03 -6.55
CA ALA A 297 10.71 -0.64 -6.59
C ALA A 297 11.83 0.27 -6.04
N LEU A 298 11.62 1.59 -6.08
CA LEU A 298 12.53 2.59 -5.52
C LEU A 298 12.39 2.78 -3.99
N VAL A 299 11.33 2.25 -3.36
CA VAL A 299 11.00 2.52 -1.94
C VAL A 299 11.01 1.25 -1.08
N ALA A 300 10.49 0.11 -1.55
CA ALA A 300 10.33 -1.11 -0.73
C ALA A 300 10.89 -2.40 -1.35
N GLY A 301 11.59 -2.30 -2.48
CA GLY A 301 12.14 -3.47 -3.17
C GLY A 301 11.14 -4.20 -4.09
N PRO A 302 11.62 -5.12 -4.95
CA PRO A 302 10.81 -5.72 -6.00
C PRO A 302 10.18 -7.05 -5.55
N SER A 303 9.10 -7.00 -4.75
CA SER A 303 8.24 -8.19 -4.54
C SER A 303 6.92 -8.06 -5.30
N TRP A 304 6.38 -9.19 -5.78
CA TRP A 304 5.09 -9.20 -6.49
C TRP A 304 3.92 -8.71 -5.61
N THR A 305 4.03 -8.95 -4.30
CA THR A 305 3.06 -8.59 -3.28
C THR A 305 3.00 -7.07 -3.07
N SER A 306 4.16 -6.41 -3.13
CA SER A 306 4.27 -4.95 -3.08
C SER A 306 3.53 -4.24 -4.22
N TRP A 307 3.39 -4.87 -5.40
CA TRP A 307 2.60 -4.32 -6.52
C TRP A 307 1.11 -4.28 -6.23
N LEU A 308 0.58 -5.35 -5.62
CA LEU A 308 -0.82 -5.41 -5.26
C LEU A 308 -1.14 -4.34 -4.22
N MET A 309 -0.29 -4.16 -3.21
CA MET A 309 -0.49 -3.15 -2.17
C MET A 309 -0.60 -1.72 -2.73
N LEU A 310 0.24 -1.34 -3.71
CA LEU A 310 0.15 -0.03 -4.38
C LEU A 310 -1.16 0.19 -5.12
N LEU A 311 -1.63 -0.82 -5.86
CA LEU A 311 -2.87 -0.72 -6.61
C LEU A 311 -4.07 -0.54 -5.68
N TRP A 312 -3.97 -1.09 -4.47
CA TRP A 312 -4.97 -0.94 -3.42
C TRP A 312 -4.89 0.41 -2.71
N MET A 313 -3.70 0.91 -2.39
CA MET A 313 -3.51 2.21 -1.73
C MET A 313 -3.74 3.40 -2.68
N LEU A 314 -3.46 3.24 -3.98
CA LEU A 314 -3.60 4.27 -5.01
C LEU A 314 -4.37 3.71 -6.22
N PRO A 315 -5.67 3.41 -6.09
CA PRO A 315 -6.48 2.83 -7.16
C PRO A 315 -6.48 3.72 -8.43
N LEU A 316 -6.37 5.04 -8.24
CA LEU A 316 -6.25 5.99 -9.35
C LEU A 316 -4.95 5.86 -10.15
N GLY A 317 -3.86 5.41 -9.53
CA GLY A 317 -2.63 5.09 -10.24
C GLY A 317 -2.84 3.90 -11.19
N GLY A 318 -3.54 2.87 -10.73
CA GLY A 318 -3.94 1.73 -11.55
C GLY A 318 -4.84 2.12 -12.71
N ILE A 319 -5.85 2.97 -12.46
CA ILE A 319 -6.75 3.49 -13.51
C ILE A 319 -5.97 4.31 -14.54
N LEU A 320 -5.07 5.21 -14.10
CA LEU A 320 -4.22 6.00 -14.98
C LEU A 320 -3.37 5.10 -15.87
N ALA A 321 -2.70 4.10 -15.29
CA ALA A 321 -1.89 3.15 -16.04
C ALA A 321 -2.73 2.37 -17.07
N PHE A 322 -3.91 1.91 -16.68
CA PHE A 322 -4.85 1.23 -17.58
C PHE A 322 -5.26 2.11 -18.76
N VAL A 323 -5.63 3.38 -18.52
CA VAL A 323 -5.99 4.35 -19.57
C VAL A 323 -4.81 4.61 -20.52
N LEU A 324 -3.60 4.79 -19.97
CA LEU A 324 -2.39 5.03 -20.75
C LEU A 324 -2.05 3.85 -21.67
N VAL A 325 -2.10 2.62 -21.15
CA VAL A 325 -1.81 1.40 -21.92
C VAL A 325 -2.89 1.15 -22.97
N THR A 326 -4.16 1.07 -22.57
CA THR A 326 -5.26 0.73 -23.49
C THR A 326 -5.47 1.80 -24.54
N GLY A 327 -5.57 3.08 -24.15
CA GLY A 327 -5.74 4.19 -25.06
C GLY A 327 -4.53 4.39 -25.97
N GLY A 328 -3.32 4.16 -25.46
CA GLY A 328 -2.08 4.17 -26.24
C GLY A 328 -2.08 3.09 -27.33
N VAL A 329 -2.41 1.85 -26.97
CA VAL A 329 -2.52 0.73 -27.92
C VAL A 329 -3.58 1.01 -28.99
N VAL A 330 -4.78 1.46 -28.60
CA VAL A 330 -5.86 1.80 -29.55
C VAL A 330 -5.41 2.89 -30.52
N ALA A 331 -4.77 3.96 -30.04
CA ALA A 331 -4.25 5.03 -30.89
C ALA A 331 -3.15 4.55 -31.84
N LEU A 332 -2.26 3.64 -31.40
CA LEU A 332 -1.26 3.02 -32.26
C LEU A 332 -1.89 2.15 -33.36
N VAL A 333 -2.89 1.33 -33.02
CA VAL A 333 -3.62 0.50 -33.98
C VAL A 333 -4.36 1.36 -35.00
N ALA A 334 -5.06 2.40 -34.55
CA ALA A 334 -5.77 3.35 -35.43
C ALA A 334 -4.81 4.01 -36.43
N ARG A 335 -3.63 4.45 -35.95
CA ARG A 335 -2.58 5.03 -36.80
C ARG A 335 -1.98 4.04 -37.78
N ALA A 336 -1.75 2.79 -37.35
CA ALA A 336 -1.23 1.74 -38.22
C ALA A 336 -2.23 1.39 -39.34
N ARG A 337 -3.52 1.27 -39.02
CA ARG A 337 -4.59 1.05 -40.01
C ARG A 337 -4.66 2.19 -41.02
N ALA A 338 -4.68 3.44 -40.54
CA ALA A 338 -4.72 4.61 -41.39
C ALA A 338 -3.47 4.79 -42.28
N GLY A 339 -2.30 4.33 -41.80
CA GLY A 339 -1.07 4.33 -42.60
C GLY A 339 -1.09 3.30 -43.73
N ARG A 340 -1.68 2.11 -43.51
CA ARG A 340 -1.83 1.09 -44.55
C ARG A 340 -2.76 1.56 -45.68
N SER A 341 -3.87 2.22 -45.33
CA SER A 341 -4.81 2.79 -46.31
C SER A 341 -4.28 4.03 -47.05
N ALA A 342 -3.14 4.59 -46.63
CA ALA A 342 -2.56 5.79 -47.23
C ALA A 342 -1.35 5.49 -48.13
N LEU A 343 -0.93 4.23 -48.23
CA LEU A 343 0.08 3.80 -49.21
C LEU A 343 -0.61 3.65 -50.58
N PRO A 344 -0.05 4.20 -51.66
CA PRO A 344 -0.61 4.00 -52.99
C PRO A 344 -0.65 2.49 -53.32
N GLU A 345 -1.75 2.03 -53.92
CA GLU A 345 -1.85 0.67 -54.46
C GLU A 345 -0.69 0.46 -55.43
N VAL A 346 0.15 -0.53 -55.14
CA VAL A 346 1.18 -0.99 -56.07
C VAL A 346 0.48 -1.89 -57.09
N GLY A 347 -0.04 -1.26 -58.15
CA GLY A 347 -0.61 -1.89 -59.34
C GLY A 347 -1.18 -0.76 -60.20
N ASP A 348 -0.57 -0.37 -61.32
CA ASP A 348 -0.45 -1.19 -62.51
C ASP A 348 0.75 -0.70 -63.35
N ARG A 349 1.76 -1.55 -63.55
CA ARG A 349 2.79 -1.39 -64.60
C ARG A 349 2.59 -2.50 -65.64
N SER A 350 1.44 -2.51 -66.31
CA SER A 350 1.21 -3.38 -67.46
C SER A 350 0.54 -2.65 -68.64
N ALA A 351 1.05 -1.47 -69.01
CA ALA A 351 0.62 -0.80 -70.25
C ALA A 351 1.74 0.06 -70.87
N ALA A 352 2.80 -0.58 -71.35
CA ALA A 352 3.72 0.02 -72.31
C ALA A 352 4.36 -1.09 -73.16
N GLY A 353 3.56 -1.67 -74.05
CA GLY A 353 3.98 -2.78 -74.90
C GLY A 353 3.17 -2.84 -76.18
N SER A 354 3.27 -1.82 -77.03
CA SER A 354 2.93 -1.92 -78.45
C SER A 354 3.49 -0.75 -79.27
N ALA A 355 4.66 -0.96 -79.86
CA ALA A 355 5.10 -0.22 -81.04
C ALA A 355 5.52 -1.25 -82.10
N PRO A 356 4.97 -1.24 -83.32
CA PRO A 356 5.37 -2.19 -84.34
C PRO A 356 6.65 -1.72 -85.02
N ALA A 357 7.66 -2.58 -85.04
CA ALA A 357 8.88 -2.40 -85.82
C ALA A 357 8.63 -2.79 -87.28
N THR A 358 8.62 -1.82 -88.19
CA THR A 358 8.74 -2.06 -89.63
C THR A 358 10.22 -2.06 -90.02
N ARG A 359 10.72 -3.20 -90.49
CA ARG A 359 12.03 -3.34 -91.16
C ARG A 359 11.89 -3.03 -92.66
N PRO A 360 12.85 -2.34 -93.32
CA PRO A 360 12.94 -2.31 -94.77
C PRO A 360 13.82 -3.47 -95.28
N GLY A 361 13.32 -4.25 -96.24
CA GLY A 361 14.08 -5.22 -97.03
C GLY A 361 14.48 -4.65 -98.40
N PRO A 362 15.61 -5.07 -99.00
CA PRO A 362 16.26 -4.35 -100.09
C PRO A 362 15.78 -4.75 -101.50
N ARG A 363 16.12 -3.85 -102.42
CA ARG A 363 15.92 -3.81 -103.89
C ARG A 363 16.32 -5.08 -104.65
N THR A 364 15.67 -5.28 -105.80
CA THR A 364 16.25 -5.91 -107.01
C THR A 364 15.54 -5.41 -108.30
N PRO A 365 16.16 -5.56 -109.50
CA PRO A 365 16.29 -4.48 -110.49
C PRO A 365 15.65 -4.75 -111.87
N ALA A 366 15.63 -3.72 -112.72
CA ALA A 366 15.66 -3.69 -114.21
C ALA A 366 15.17 -2.27 -114.61
N SER A 367 15.66 -1.57 -115.62
CA SER A 367 16.60 -1.78 -116.73
C SER A 367 16.90 -0.41 -117.34
#